data_AF-I3YDG2-F1
#
_entry.id   AF-I3YDG2-F1
#
_cell.length_a   1.000
_cell.length_b   1.000
_cell.length_c   1.000
_cell.angle_alpha   90.00
_cell.angle_beta   90.00
_cell.angle_gamma   90.00
#
_symmetry.space_group_name_H-M   'P 1'
#
loop_
_entity.id
_entity.type
_entity.pdbx_description
1 polymer ?
#
loop_
_entity_poly.entity_id
_entity_poly.type
_entity_poly.pdbx_seq_one_letter_code
_entity_poly.pdbx_strand_id
1 'polypeptide(L)'
;MAHRAAEDAGRAMSEEPHSAKEAARETLRYARDHSQWRMKNLNRNKKEIERTLLRLDAYRDTPEVADFLRRTRRNPGRVDSRELHYMQRSYRDGRPIPDLDAFDALFARVLNDPHAHVYRSHGVRYQVRSVREGWIAILDPDGTHVSLYPNLNDDFGEAL
;
A
#
# COMPACT_ATOMS: atom_id res chain seq x y z
N MET A 1 -28.64 -13.54 54.28
CA MET A 1 -28.72 -12.24 53.61
C MET A 1 -27.65 -12.17 52.53
N ALA A 2 -28.00 -12.61 51.32
CA ALA A 2 -27.13 -12.56 50.16
C ALA A 2 -27.97 -11.98 49.02
N HIS A 3 -27.67 -10.75 48.59
CA HIS A 3 -28.08 -10.20 47.29
C HIS A 3 -27.52 -8.78 47.16
N ARG A 4 -26.47 -8.62 46.36
CA ARG A 4 -26.27 -7.56 45.36
C ARG A 4 -24.81 -7.53 44.91
N ALA A 5 -24.50 -8.43 43.99
CA ALA A 5 -23.35 -8.34 43.11
C ALA A 5 -23.81 -8.90 41.76
N ALA A 6 -24.41 -8.06 40.92
CA ALA A 6 -24.64 -8.31 39.49
C ALA A 6 -25.47 -7.16 38.93
N GLU A 7 -24.83 -6.06 38.54
CA GLU A 7 -25.44 -5.05 37.64
C GLU A 7 -24.36 -4.06 37.19
N ASP A 8 -23.29 -4.55 36.54
CA ASP A 8 -22.41 -3.65 35.76
C ASP A 8 -21.54 -4.39 34.72
N ALA A 9 -22.09 -5.43 34.08
CA ALA A 9 -21.41 -6.19 33.02
C ALA A 9 -22.16 -6.12 31.68
N GLY A 10 -22.67 -4.94 31.34
CA GLY A 10 -23.65 -4.79 30.26
C GLY A 10 -23.44 -3.60 29.34
N ARG A 11 -22.19 -3.21 29.01
CA ARG A 11 -21.94 -2.25 27.90
C ARG A 11 -20.48 -2.23 27.43
N ALA A 12 -20.03 -3.30 26.79
CA ALA A 12 -18.74 -3.32 26.09
C ALA A 12 -18.80 -4.08 24.76
N MET A 13 -19.93 -4.01 24.06
CA MET A 13 -20.10 -4.69 22.77
C MET A 13 -21.02 -3.88 21.86
N SER A 14 -20.48 -2.90 21.12
CA SER A 14 -21.07 -2.42 19.84
C SER A 14 -20.35 -1.23 19.15
N GLU A 15 -19.22 -0.70 19.63
CA GLU A 15 -18.60 0.50 19.02
C GLU A 15 -17.51 0.25 17.97
N GLU A 16 -16.95 -0.98 17.89
CA GLU A 16 -15.75 -1.25 17.09
C GLU A 16 -15.92 -1.30 15.54
N PRO A 17 -17.05 -1.74 14.94
CA PRO A 17 -17.15 -1.81 13.48
C PRO A 17 -17.45 -0.48 12.79
N HIS A 18 -18.15 0.44 13.46
CA HIS A 18 -18.55 1.73 12.85
C HIS A 18 -17.35 2.68 12.75
N SER A 19 -16.56 2.74 13.82
CA SER A 19 -15.31 3.52 13.90
C SER A 19 -14.30 3.12 12.81
N ALA A 20 -14.11 1.82 12.58
CA ALA A 20 -13.13 1.35 11.60
C ALA A 20 -13.50 1.71 10.16
N LYS A 21 -14.79 1.64 9.81
CA LYS A 21 -15.29 2.01 8.48
C LYS A 21 -15.21 3.52 8.23
N GLU A 22 -15.52 4.31 9.24
CA GLU A 22 -15.40 5.78 9.16
C GLU A 22 -13.94 6.20 9.02
N ALA A 23 -13.04 5.62 9.82
CA ALA A 23 -11.60 5.86 9.70
C ALA A 23 -11.07 5.48 8.30
N ALA A 24 -11.47 4.32 7.77
CA ALA A 24 -11.08 3.93 6.42
C ALA A 24 -11.60 4.91 5.36
N ARG A 25 -12.87 5.36 5.47
CA ARG A 25 -13.43 6.37 4.56
C ARG A 25 -12.65 7.68 4.59
N GLU A 26 -12.29 8.16 5.78
CA GLU A 26 -11.50 9.37 5.94
C GLU A 26 -10.10 9.22 5.35
N THR A 27 -9.41 8.10 5.64
CA THR A 27 -8.10 7.80 5.06
C THR A 27 -8.16 7.74 3.53
N LEU A 28 -9.17 7.07 2.96
CA LEU A 28 -9.33 6.98 1.51
C LEU A 28 -9.62 8.35 0.88
N ARG A 29 -10.45 9.19 1.52
CA ARG A 29 -10.69 10.56 1.08
C ARG A 29 -9.38 11.36 1.09
N TYR A 30 -8.66 11.35 2.20
CA TYR A 30 -7.39 12.06 2.32
C TYR A 30 -6.38 11.59 1.27
N ALA A 31 -6.23 10.28 1.08
CA ALA A 31 -5.29 9.70 0.11
C ALA A 31 -5.62 10.06 -1.35
N ARG A 32 -6.89 10.29 -1.68
CA ARG A 32 -7.33 10.77 -3.02
C ARG A 32 -6.94 12.23 -3.23
N ASP A 33 -7.14 13.05 -2.20
CA ASP A 33 -6.88 14.49 -2.26
C ASP A 33 -5.39 14.84 -2.10
N HIS A 34 -4.63 13.97 -1.42
CA HIS A 34 -3.22 14.16 -1.08
C HIS A 34 -2.40 12.95 -1.52
N SER A 35 -1.84 13.02 -2.73
CA SER A 35 -1.00 11.97 -3.30
C SER A 35 0.42 11.98 -2.73
N GLN A 36 0.55 11.68 -1.44
CA GLN A 36 1.83 11.61 -0.74
C GLN A 36 2.36 10.18 -0.72
N TRP A 37 3.57 9.98 -1.25
CA TRP A 37 4.25 8.70 -1.24
C TRP A 37 5.23 8.56 -0.08
N ARG A 38 5.30 7.35 0.48
CA ARG A 38 6.18 7.04 1.60
C ARG A 38 7.66 7.01 1.19
N MET A 39 8.53 7.50 2.06
CA MET A 39 9.97 7.21 2.00
C MET A 39 10.29 5.89 2.69
N LYS A 40 11.04 5.02 2.02
CA LYS A 40 11.46 3.70 2.51
C LYS A 40 12.93 3.70 2.93
N ASN A 41 13.18 3.06 4.07
CA ASN A 41 14.51 2.66 4.50
C ASN A 41 14.73 1.18 4.16
N LEU A 42 15.44 0.94 3.08
CA LEU A 42 15.68 -0.40 2.55
C LEU A 42 16.68 -1.21 3.39
N ASN A 43 17.42 -0.56 4.30
CA ASN A 43 18.34 -1.25 5.21
C ASN A 43 17.63 -2.19 6.19
N ARG A 44 16.31 -2.04 6.39
CA ARG A 44 15.52 -2.91 7.26
C ARG A 44 15.24 -4.29 6.63
N ASN A 45 15.22 -4.38 5.30
CA ASN A 45 14.90 -5.60 4.54
C ASN A 45 15.99 -5.95 3.51
N LYS A 46 17.28 -5.89 3.93
CA LYS A 46 18.44 -5.98 3.01
C LYS A 46 18.35 -7.12 2.00
N LYS A 47 18.10 -8.36 2.45
CA LYS A 47 18.10 -9.54 1.57
C LYS A 47 17.05 -9.48 0.46
N GLU A 48 15.83 -9.05 0.78
CA GLU A 48 14.74 -8.96 -0.21
C GLU A 48 14.98 -7.82 -1.21
N ILE A 49 15.49 -6.70 -0.70
CA ILE A 49 15.83 -5.56 -1.53
C ILE A 49 17.02 -5.86 -2.44
N GLU A 50 18.07 -6.51 -1.95
CA GLU A 50 19.21 -6.90 -2.78
C GLU A 50 18.77 -7.77 -3.97
N ARG A 51 17.87 -8.73 -3.73
CA ARG A 51 17.26 -9.52 -4.82
C ARG A 51 16.50 -8.65 -5.80
N THR A 52 15.75 -7.67 -5.30
CA THR A 52 15.02 -6.73 -6.17
C THR A 52 15.98 -5.91 -7.03
N LEU A 53 17.01 -5.31 -6.42
CA LEU A 53 17.99 -4.50 -7.13
C LEU A 53 18.81 -5.33 -8.13
N LEU A 54 19.11 -6.59 -7.80
CA LEU A 54 19.78 -7.52 -8.73
C LEU A 54 18.90 -7.82 -9.95
N ARG A 55 17.60 -8.03 -9.77
CA ARG A 55 16.67 -8.22 -10.89
C ARG A 55 16.57 -6.98 -11.77
N LEU A 56 16.58 -5.79 -11.18
CA LEU A 56 16.60 -4.53 -11.92
C LEU A 56 17.92 -4.29 -12.66
N ASP A 57 19.05 -4.85 -12.19
CA ASP A 57 20.35 -4.72 -12.86
C ASP A 57 20.35 -5.30 -14.29
N ALA A 58 19.46 -6.26 -14.59
CA ALA A 58 19.24 -6.77 -15.95
C ALA A 58 18.75 -5.68 -16.93
N TYR A 59 18.22 -4.56 -16.42
CA TYR A 59 17.72 -3.42 -17.18
C TYR A 59 18.59 -2.17 -17.02
N ARG A 60 19.83 -2.31 -16.51
CA ARG A 60 20.73 -1.19 -16.22
C ARG A 60 21.09 -0.30 -17.41
N ASP A 61 20.88 -0.78 -18.64
CA ASP A 61 21.12 0.00 -19.86
C ASP A 61 19.94 0.96 -20.16
N THR A 62 18.82 0.81 -19.43
CA THR A 62 17.69 1.76 -19.49
C THR A 62 17.99 2.96 -18.59
N PRO A 63 17.98 4.21 -19.10
CA PRO A 63 18.45 5.38 -18.36
C PRO A 63 17.78 5.59 -16.99
N GLU A 64 16.45 5.44 -16.91
CA GLU A 64 15.74 5.62 -15.64
C GLU A 64 16.06 4.53 -14.60
N VAL A 65 16.25 3.28 -15.05
CA VAL A 65 16.66 2.18 -14.17
C VAL A 65 18.08 2.39 -13.67
N ALA A 66 19.00 2.81 -14.55
CA ALA A 66 20.38 3.11 -14.19
C ALA A 66 20.45 4.22 -13.13
N ASP A 67 19.66 5.28 -13.32
CA ASP A 67 19.56 6.40 -12.38
C ASP A 67 19.03 5.97 -11.02
N PHE A 68 17.92 5.21 -11.02
CA PHE A 68 17.31 4.66 -9.82
C PHE A 68 18.28 3.75 -9.05
N LEU A 69 18.95 2.81 -9.73
CA LEU A 69 19.94 1.91 -9.12
C LEU A 69 21.09 2.70 -8.50
N ARG A 70 21.61 3.72 -9.20
CA ARG A 70 22.70 4.57 -8.71
C ARG A 70 22.29 5.32 -7.43
N ARG A 71 21.12 5.97 -7.43
CA ARG A 71 20.62 6.72 -6.26
C ARG A 71 20.32 5.79 -5.08
N THR A 72 19.65 4.67 -5.34
CA THR A 72 19.26 3.69 -4.31
C THR A 72 20.47 3.05 -3.66
N ARG A 73 21.51 2.69 -4.42
CA ARG A 73 22.76 2.13 -3.87
C ARG A 73 23.53 3.16 -3.03
N ARG A 74 23.51 4.44 -3.43
CA ARG A 74 24.17 5.52 -2.67
C ARG A 74 23.43 5.87 -1.37
N ASN A 75 22.09 5.80 -1.38
CA ASN A 75 21.28 6.14 -0.21
C ASN A 75 20.11 5.16 0.00
N PRO A 76 20.38 3.92 0.44
CA PRO A 76 19.33 2.92 0.65
C PRO A 76 18.41 3.27 1.83
N GLY A 77 18.78 4.24 2.67
CA GLY A 77 17.98 4.69 3.82
C GLY A 77 16.80 5.59 3.46
N ARG A 78 16.80 6.16 2.24
CA ARG A 78 15.83 7.16 1.82
C ARG A 78 15.48 6.97 0.34
N VAL A 79 14.67 5.95 0.08
CA VAL A 79 14.21 5.59 -1.27
C VAL A 79 12.73 5.93 -1.41
N ASP A 80 12.35 6.56 -2.51
CA ASP A 80 10.95 6.85 -2.80
C ASP A 80 10.19 5.54 -3.09
N SER A 81 9.11 5.28 -2.34
CA SER A 81 8.29 4.09 -2.55
C SER A 81 7.54 4.12 -3.89
N ARG A 82 7.16 5.31 -4.39
CA ARG A 82 6.56 5.50 -5.72
C ARG A 82 7.46 4.89 -6.78
N GLU A 83 8.69 5.38 -6.80
CA GLU A 83 9.69 5.02 -7.79
C GLU A 83 10.12 3.56 -7.64
N LEU A 84 10.34 3.07 -6.42
CA LEU A 84 10.67 1.67 -6.18
C LEU A 84 9.60 0.74 -6.75
N HIS A 85 8.32 1.02 -6.50
CA HIS A 85 7.25 0.15 -6.97
C HIS A 85 7.00 0.28 -8.46
N TYR A 86 7.08 1.48 -9.02
CA TYR A 86 7.09 1.68 -10.47
C TYR A 86 8.15 0.79 -11.13
N MET A 87 9.41 0.87 -10.67
CA MET A 87 10.51 0.07 -11.22
C MET A 87 10.23 -1.43 -11.09
N GLN A 88 9.70 -1.88 -9.96
CA GLN A 88 9.30 -3.29 -9.80
C GLN A 88 8.18 -3.68 -10.77
N ARG A 89 7.14 -2.87 -10.95
CA ARG A 89 6.02 -3.25 -11.81
C ARG A 89 6.41 -3.23 -13.29
N SER A 90 7.10 -2.18 -13.73
CA SER A 90 7.52 -2.01 -15.12
C SER A 90 8.53 -3.05 -15.56
N TYR A 91 9.54 -3.32 -14.73
CA TYR A 91 10.70 -4.12 -15.15
C TYR A 91 10.77 -5.51 -14.53
N ARG A 92 10.28 -5.71 -13.30
CA ARG A 92 10.32 -7.03 -12.65
C ARG A 92 9.10 -7.88 -13.00
N ASP A 93 7.93 -7.25 -13.03
CA ASP A 93 6.66 -7.96 -13.23
C ASP A 93 6.18 -7.90 -14.70
N GLY A 94 6.90 -7.16 -15.57
CA GLY A 94 6.63 -7.05 -17.00
C GLY A 94 5.31 -6.33 -17.34
N ARG A 95 4.80 -5.50 -16.42
CA ARG A 95 3.57 -4.73 -16.64
C ARG A 95 3.95 -3.39 -17.28
N PRO A 96 3.57 -3.11 -18.53
CA PRO A 96 3.92 -1.85 -19.16
C PRO A 96 3.21 -0.70 -18.45
N ILE A 97 3.97 0.07 -17.67
CA ILE A 97 3.58 1.36 -17.11
C ILE A 97 4.60 2.34 -17.68
N PRO A 98 4.19 3.30 -18.54
CA PRO A 98 5.11 4.05 -19.37
C PRO A 98 6.00 5.01 -18.57
N ASP A 99 5.49 5.54 -17.46
CA ASP A 99 6.17 6.50 -16.62
C ASP A 99 5.53 6.55 -15.21
N LEU A 100 6.11 7.38 -14.33
CA LEU A 100 5.62 7.55 -12.96
C LEU A 100 4.25 8.26 -12.89
N ASP A 101 3.89 9.08 -13.86
CA ASP A 101 2.60 9.79 -13.86
C ASP A 101 1.47 8.82 -14.23
N ALA A 102 1.72 7.90 -15.15
CA ALA A 102 0.83 6.79 -15.45
C ALA A 102 0.70 5.81 -14.27
N PHE A 103 1.76 5.65 -13.48
CA PHE A 103 1.71 4.88 -12.23
C PHE A 103 0.79 5.52 -11.19
N ASP A 104 0.91 6.84 -10.98
CA ASP A 104 0.02 7.58 -10.09
C ASP A 104 -1.43 7.59 -10.61
N ALA A 105 -1.63 7.75 -11.92
CA ALA A 105 -2.95 7.69 -12.54
C ALA A 105 -3.60 6.32 -12.33
N LEU A 106 -2.83 5.24 -12.42
CA LEU A 106 -3.32 3.90 -12.10
C LEU A 106 -3.69 3.77 -10.62
N PHE A 107 -2.87 4.28 -9.72
CA PHE A 107 -3.18 4.30 -8.29
C PHE A 107 -4.50 5.05 -8.02
N ALA A 108 -4.66 6.23 -8.63
CA ALA A 108 -5.87 7.04 -8.52
C ALA A 108 -7.11 6.31 -9.08
N ARG A 109 -6.98 5.58 -10.20
CA ARG A 109 -8.11 4.78 -10.73
C ARG A 109 -8.52 3.67 -9.77
N VAL A 110 -7.57 3.00 -9.12
CA VAL A 110 -7.87 1.98 -8.09
C VAL A 110 -8.59 2.61 -6.91
N LEU A 111 -8.12 3.75 -6.41
CA LEU A 111 -8.76 4.43 -5.28
C LEU A 111 -10.15 4.97 -5.60
N ASN A 112 -10.42 5.34 -6.86
CA ASN A 112 -11.69 5.90 -7.30
C ASN A 112 -12.65 4.85 -7.91
N ASP A 113 -12.29 3.57 -7.90
CA ASP A 113 -13.20 2.52 -8.33
C ASP A 113 -14.37 2.36 -7.33
N PRO A 114 -15.63 2.64 -7.72
CA PRO A 114 -16.78 2.54 -6.81
C PRO A 114 -17.07 1.09 -6.39
N HIS A 115 -16.49 0.10 -7.09
CA HIS A 115 -16.62 -1.33 -6.77
C HIS A 115 -15.37 -1.90 -6.09
N ALA A 116 -14.40 -1.06 -5.71
CA ALA A 116 -13.24 -1.55 -4.97
C ALA A 116 -13.64 -2.03 -3.58
N HIS A 117 -13.00 -3.11 -3.16
CA HIS A 117 -13.12 -3.65 -1.80
C HIS A 117 -11.99 -3.11 -0.94
N VAL A 118 -12.31 -2.70 0.29
CA VAL A 118 -11.33 -2.19 1.25
C VAL A 118 -11.12 -3.23 2.34
N TYR A 119 -9.85 -3.49 2.64
CA TYR A 119 -9.45 -4.41 3.69
C TYR A 119 -8.48 -3.73 4.64
N ARG A 120 -8.51 -4.13 5.91
CA ARG A 120 -7.49 -3.81 6.91
C ARG A 120 -6.54 -4.99 7.06
N SER A 121 -5.28 -4.80 6.70
CA SER A 121 -4.24 -5.82 6.79
C SER A 121 -3.35 -5.60 8.01
N HIS A 122 -3.14 -6.67 8.78
CA HIS A 122 -2.31 -6.71 10.00
C HIS A 122 -2.59 -5.57 11.00
N GLY A 123 -3.83 -5.09 11.07
CA GLY A 123 -4.26 -4.03 11.97
C GLY A 123 -3.72 -2.62 11.67
N VAL A 124 -2.85 -2.45 10.67
CA VAL A 124 -2.08 -1.20 10.48
C VAL A 124 -2.24 -0.59 9.10
N ARG A 125 -2.57 -1.34 8.03
CA ARG A 125 -2.66 -0.77 6.68
C ARG A 125 -4.00 -1.04 6.02
N TYR A 126 -4.38 -0.14 5.11
CA TYR A 126 -5.53 -0.35 4.25
C TYR A 126 -5.08 -0.89 2.90
N GLN A 127 -5.80 -1.89 2.40
CA GLN A 127 -5.65 -2.41 1.04
C GLN A 127 -6.94 -2.11 0.27
N VAL A 128 -6.83 -1.43 -0.85
CA VAL A 128 -7.94 -1.11 -1.75
C VAL A 128 -7.78 -1.95 -3.00
N ARG A 129 -8.66 -2.96 -3.15
CA ARG A 129 -8.63 -3.92 -4.24
C ARG A 129 -9.65 -3.55 -5.31
N SER A 130 -9.18 -3.20 -6.50
CA SER A 130 -10.03 -3.04 -7.68
C SER A 130 -9.91 -4.27 -8.58
N VAL A 131 -10.99 -5.05 -8.67
CA VAL A 131 -11.05 -6.17 -9.62
C VAL A 131 -11.07 -5.65 -11.06
N ARG A 132 -11.72 -4.50 -11.29
CA ARG A 132 -11.81 -3.86 -12.61
C ARG A 132 -10.45 -3.45 -13.15
N GLU A 133 -9.65 -2.77 -12.35
CA GLU A 133 -8.29 -2.38 -12.75
C GLU A 133 -7.34 -3.58 -12.69
N GLY A 134 -7.62 -4.58 -11.85
CA GLY A 134 -6.73 -5.73 -11.64
C GLY A 134 -5.55 -5.41 -10.73
N TRP A 135 -5.73 -4.47 -9.80
CA TRP A 135 -4.68 -3.95 -8.92
C TRP A 135 -5.16 -3.77 -7.48
N ILE A 136 -4.20 -3.77 -6.56
CA ILE A 136 -4.37 -3.50 -5.14
C ILE A 136 -3.46 -2.35 -4.75
N ALA A 137 -4.06 -1.28 -4.23
CA ALA A 137 -3.36 -0.14 -3.65
C ALA A 137 -3.21 -0.32 -2.13
N ILE A 138 -2.04 -0.02 -1.57
CA ILE A 138 -1.80 -0.05 -0.12
C ILE A 138 -1.59 1.37 0.40
N LEU A 139 -2.27 1.68 1.50
CA LEU A 139 -2.19 2.93 2.24
C LEU A 139 -1.78 2.66 3.70
N ASP A 140 -0.98 3.57 4.26
CA ASP A 140 -0.85 3.68 5.72
C ASP A 140 -2.11 4.40 6.30
N PRO A 141 -2.36 4.36 7.62
CA PRO A 141 -3.58 4.93 8.22
C PRO A 141 -3.74 6.43 8.02
N ASP A 142 -2.63 7.14 7.84
CA ASP A 142 -2.58 8.58 7.56
C ASP A 142 -2.88 8.91 6.10
N GLY A 143 -3.12 7.91 5.25
CA GLY A 143 -3.42 8.08 3.82
C GLY A 143 -2.18 8.15 2.93
N THR A 144 -0.98 8.00 3.50
CA THR A 144 0.24 7.91 2.70
C THR A 144 0.21 6.68 1.79
N HIS A 145 0.55 6.88 0.52
CA HIS A 145 0.66 5.83 -0.48
C HIS A 145 1.89 4.96 -0.20
N VAL A 146 1.69 3.64 -0.13
CA VAL A 146 2.74 2.69 0.22
C VAL A 146 3.16 1.87 -0.98
N SER A 147 2.22 1.28 -1.72
CA SER A 147 2.54 0.38 -2.82
C SER A 147 1.34 0.11 -3.72
N LEU A 148 1.62 -0.35 -4.93
CA LEU A 148 0.64 -0.83 -5.90
C LEU A 148 1.11 -2.17 -6.47
N TYR A 149 0.26 -3.20 -6.44
CA TYR A 149 0.61 -4.53 -6.94
C TYR A 149 -0.57 -5.18 -7.67
N PRO A 150 -0.30 -6.09 -8.62
CA PRO A 150 -1.35 -6.79 -9.34
C PRO A 150 -2.27 -7.53 -8.37
N ASN A 151 -3.55 -7.63 -8.73
CA ASN A 151 -4.53 -8.44 -8.01
C ASN A 151 -4.14 -9.93 -8.13
N LEU A 152 -3.36 -10.41 -7.18
CA LEU A 152 -3.04 -11.82 -6.99
C LEU A 152 -4.10 -12.45 -6.08
N ASN A 153 -4.25 -13.78 -6.16
CA ASN A 153 -5.04 -14.54 -5.18
C ASN A 153 -4.26 -14.60 -3.85
N ASP A 154 -4.25 -13.49 -3.13
CA ASP A 154 -3.64 -13.38 -1.81
C ASP A 154 -4.68 -13.52 -0.69
N ASP A 155 -4.18 -13.79 0.52
CA ASP A 155 -4.97 -13.77 1.75
C ASP A 155 -5.19 -12.30 2.15
N PHE A 156 -6.41 -11.81 1.94
CA PHE A 156 -6.78 -10.45 2.27
C PHE A 156 -7.11 -10.36 3.77
N GLY A 157 -6.77 -9.23 4.40
CA GLY A 157 -7.09 -9.00 5.82
C GLY A 157 -8.59 -8.88 6.08
N GLU A 158 -8.95 -8.22 7.18
CA GLU A 158 -10.36 -8.02 7.53
C GLU A 158 -11.05 -7.08 6.53
N ALA A 159 -12.19 -7.50 5.97
CA ALA A 159 -12.97 -6.67 5.04
C ALA A 159 -13.71 -5.55 5.81
N LEU A 160 -13.65 -4.33 5.29
CA LEU A 160 -14.26 -3.13 5.88
C LEU A 160 -15.47 -2.65 5.09
#